data_AF-A0A954L6U6-F1
#
_entry.id   AF-A0A954L6U6-F1
#
_cell.length_a   1.000
_cell.length_b   1.000
_cell.length_c   1.000
_cell.angle_alpha   90.00
_cell.angle_beta   90.00
_cell.angle_gamma   90.00
#
_symmetry.space_group_name_H-M   'P 1'
#
loop_
_entity.id
_entity.type
_entity.pdbx_description
1 polymer ?
#
loop_
_entity_poly.entity_id
_entity_poly.type
_entity_poly.pdbx_seq_one_letter_code
_entity_poly.pdbx_strand_id
1 'polypeptide(L)'
;DSDLPTHYGFKVGSDRQRLQAEFDRVSRGKKAETRGTSVKTLAKNAARVVSELDAEGRWITSHDGKPLVGQPKLKPGEQFISSRVFCQNLRRLGDYVMAAHRNER
;
A
#
# COMPACT_ATOMS: atom_id res chain seq x y z
N ASP A 1 -23.65 21.93 5.48
CA ASP A 1 -23.02 22.26 4.20
C ASP A 1 -22.55 23.70 4.32
N SER A 2 -21.25 23.89 4.57
CA SER A 2 -20.65 25.22 4.80
C SER A 2 -19.24 25.20 4.21
N ASP A 3 -19.21 25.67 2.97
CA ASP A 3 -18.08 25.91 2.07
C ASP A 3 -16.76 26.32 2.72
N LEU A 4 -15.69 25.59 2.37
CA LEU A 4 -14.34 26.15 2.23
C LEU A 4 -13.63 25.45 1.06
N PRO A 5 -13.02 26.21 0.12
CA PRO A 5 -11.58 26.38 0.24
C PRO A 5 -11.08 27.77 -0.19
N THR A 6 -10.26 28.42 0.65
CA THR A 6 -9.58 29.69 0.33
C THR A 6 -8.05 29.54 0.20
N HIS A 7 -7.53 28.40 -0.31
CA HIS A 7 -6.27 28.29 -1.12
C HIS A 7 -5.46 26.96 -1.05
N TYR A 8 -5.93 25.86 -0.43
CA TYR A 8 -5.31 24.52 -0.61
C TYR A 8 -6.33 23.37 -0.61
N GLY A 9 -7.42 23.50 -1.35
CA GLY A 9 -8.46 22.47 -1.42
C GLY A 9 -8.30 21.52 -2.59
N PHE A 10 -7.50 20.45 -2.47
CA PHE A 10 -7.62 19.33 -3.40
C PHE A 10 -8.72 18.37 -2.91
N LYS A 11 -9.86 18.34 -3.62
CA LYS A 11 -10.91 17.33 -3.38
C LYS A 11 -10.40 15.97 -3.87
N VAL A 12 -9.88 15.15 -2.97
CA VAL A 12 -9.64 13.72 -3.24
C VAL A 12 -10.84 12.91 -2.79
N GLY A 13 -11.11 11.79 -3.48
CA GLY A 13 -12.11 10.82 -3.04
C GLY A 13 -11.87 10.46 -1.57
N SER A 14 -12.90 10.63 -0.75
CA SER A 14 -12.78 10.44 0.69
C SER A 14 -13.11 9.01 1.07
N ASP A 15 -12.09 8.25 1.45
CA ASP A 15 -12.24 6.92 2.06
C ASP A 15 -12.73 6.97 3.51
N ARG A 16 -13.16 8.15 4.01
CA ARG A 16 -13.48 8.39 5.42
C ARG A 16 -14.54 7.44 5.96
N GLN A 17 -15.60 7.17 5.21
CA GLN A 17 -16.67 6.27 5.67
C GLN A 17 -16.15 4.84 5.87
N ARG A 18 -15.35 4.34 4.91
CA ARG A 18 -14.72 3.01 5.00
C ARG A 18 -13.78 2.93 6.19
N LEU A 19 -12.93 3.94 6.37
CA LEU A 19 -11.96 3.99 7.47
C LEU A 19 -12.64 4.13 8.83
N GLN A 20 -13.71 4.95 8.94
CA GLN A 20 -14.49 5.09 10.16
C GLN A 20 -15.17 3.77 10.55
N ALA A 21 -15.78 3.07 9.59
CA ALA A 21 -16.41 1.78 9.86
C ALA A 21 -15.39 0.73 10.33
N GLU A 22 -14.19 0.73 9.75
CA GLU A 22 -13.11 -0.16 10.18
C GLU A 22 -12.58 0.20 11.58
N PHE A 23 -12.43 1.49 11.87
CA PHE A 23 -12.06 1.99 13.19
C PHE A 23 -13.09 1.60 14.25
N ASP A 24 -14.39 1.86 14.00
CA ASP A 24 -15.48 1.53 14.93
C ASP A 24 -15.59 0.02 15.18
N ARG A 25 -15.27 -0.80 14.16
CA ARG A 25 -15.23 -2.26 14.30
C ARG A 25 -14.12 -2.69 15.24
N VAL A 26 -12.90 -2.19 15.05
CA VAL A 26 -11.72 -2.57 15.85
C VAL A 26 -11.79 -1.98 17.27
N SER A 27 -12.27 -0.75 17.44
CA SER A 27 -12.40 -0.10 18.75
C SER A 27 -13.40 -0.80 19.67
N ARG A 28 -14.41 -1.47 19.11
CA ARG A 28 -15.37 -2.33 19.85
C ARG A 28 -14.83 -3.73 20.16
N GLY A 29 -13.52 -3.96 20.02
CA GLY A 29 -12.87 -5.22 20.37
C GLY A 29 -13.08 -6.35 19.36
N LYS A 30 -13.77 -6.11 18.23
CA LYS A 30 -13.79 -7.09 17.14
C LYS A 30 -12.41 -7.09 16.50
N LYS A 31 -11.75 -8.25 16.50
CA LYS A 31 -10.47 -8.40 15.78
C LYS A 31 -10.68 -7.95 14.34
N ALA A 32 -9.75 -7.14 13.84
CA ALA A 32 -9.71 -6.84 12.42
C ALA A 32 -9.75 -8.17 11.67
N GLU A 33 -10.62 -8.27 10.65
CA GLU A 33 -10.62 -9.44 9.78
C GLU A 33 -9.27 -9.49 9.07
N THR A 34 -8.34 -10.29 9.61
CA THR A 34 -7.28 -10.84 8.78
C THR A 34 -8.00 -11.71 7.75
N ARG A 35 -8.21 -11.17 6.55
CA ARG A 35 -8.60 -11.97 5.39
C ARG A 35 -7.69 -13.19 5.40
N GLY A 36 -8.27 -14.36 5.70
CA GLY A 36 -7.56 -15.62 5.86
C GLY A 36 -6.93 -16.02 4.54
N THR A 37 -5.84 -15.36 4.19
CA THR A 37 -5.08 -15.63 3.00
C THR A 37 -4.16 -16.77 3.36
N SER A 38 -4.33 -17.91 2.68
CA SER A 38 -3.51 -19.10 2.97
C SER A 38 -2.02 -18.75 2.93
N VAL A 39 -1.22 -19.40 3.78
CA VAL A 39 0.24 -19.22 3.79
C VAL A 39 0.81 -19.46 2.39
N LYS A 40 0.27 -20.43 1.64
CA LYS A 40 0.67 -20.71 0.25
C LYS A 40 0.43 -19.53 -0.68
N THR A 41 -0.72 -18.86 -0.56
CA THR A 41 -1.02 -17.66 -1.36
C THR A 41 -0.10 -16.49 -0.97
N LEU A 42 0.17 -16.32 0.33
CA LEU A 42 1.11 -15.31 0.83
C LEU A 42 2.53 -15.57 0.34
N ALA A 43 2.99 -16.83 0.36
CA ALA A 43 4.29 -17.25 -0.15
C ALA A 43 4.44 -16.93 -1.65
N LYS A 44 3.43 -17.25 -2.47
CA LYS A 44 3.42 -16.90 -3.90
C LYS A 44 3.50 -15.39 -4.12
N ASN A 45 2.77 -14.61 -3.32
CA ASN A 45 2.81 -13.15 -3.40
C ASN A 45 4.17 -12.60 -2.97
N ALA A 46 4.77 -13.13 -1.90
CA ALA A 46 6.08 -12.74 -1.43
C ALA A 46 7.17 -13.05 -2.46
N ALA A 47 7.16 -14.26 -3.05
CA ALA A 47 8.08 -14.65 -4.12
C ALA A 47 8.00 -13.70 -5.31
N ARG A 48 6.78 -13.33 -5.73
CA ARG A 48 6.57 -12.34 -6.80
C ARG A 48 7.16 -10.98 -6.42
N VAL A 49 6.86 -10.47 -5.23
CA VAL A 49 7.37 -9.17 -4.76
C VAL A 49 8.91 -9.16 -4.72
N VAL A 50 9.55 -10.24 -4.27
CA VAL A 50 11.02 -10.35 -4.28
C VAL A 50 11.57 -10.41 -5.70
N SER A 51 10.89 -11.09 -6.64
CA SER A 51 11.33 -11.14 -8.04
C SER A 51 11.24 -9.80 -8.77
N GLU A 52 10.49 -8.83 -8.24
CA GLU A 52 10.36 -7.48 -8.79
C GLU A 52 11.51 -6.54 -8.36
N LEU A 53 12.43 -7.00 -7.51
CA LEU A 53 13.61 -6.23 -7.11
C LEU A 53 14.63 -6.16 -8.26
N ASP A 54 15.26 -5.01 -8.41
CA ASP A 54 16.43 -4.87 -9.27
C ASP A 54 17.69 -5.49 -8.65
N ALA A 55 18.82 -5.43 -9.37
CA ALA A 55 20.11 -5.95 -8.90
C ALA A 55 20.62 -5.28 -7.61
N GLU A 56 20.12 -4.09 -7.27
CA GLU A 56 20.46 -3.36 -6.05
C GLU A 56 19.44 -3.58 -4.93
N GLY A 57 18.43 -4.44 -5.13
CA GLY A 57 17.41 -4.72 -4.12
C GLY A 57 16.37 -3.61 -3.98
N ARG A 58 16.05 -2.90 -5.06
CA ARG A 58 15.05 -1.81 -5.07
C ARG A 58 13.84 -2.17 -5.92
N TRP A 59 12.66 -1.74 -5.49
CA TRP A 59 11.46 -1.72 -6.33
C TRP A 59 11.41 -0.42 -7.14
N ILE A 60 11.99 -0.43 -8.33
CA ILE A 60 11.98 0.72 -9.23
C ILE A 60 10.61 0.82 -9.92
N THR A 61 10.04 2.02 -9.90
CA THR A 61 8.82 2.37 -10.63
C THR A 61 9.17 3.24 -11.83
N SER A 62 8.61 2.94 -12.99
CA SER A 62 8.68 3.83 -14.16
C SER A 62 7.46 4.74 -14.20
N HIS A 63 7.71 6.03 -14.43
CA HIS A 63 6.64 7.03 -14.55
C HIS A 63 5.82 6.80 -15.82
N ASP A 64 4.49 6.67 -15.67
CA ASP A 64 3.55 6.40 -16.78
C ASP A 64 3.10 7.68 -17.52
N GLY A 65 3.69 8.82 -17.19
CA GLY A 65 3.36 10.12 -17.78
C GLY A 65 2.16 10.82 -17.13
N LYS A 66 1.51 10.22 -16.11
CA LYS A 66 0.41 10.86 -15.39
C LYS A 66 0.95 11.84 -14.33
N PRO A 67 0.28 12.99 -14.11
CA PRO A 67 0.71 13.93 -13.09
C PRO A 67 0.80 13.29 -11.70
N LEU A 68 1.96 13.39 -11.07
CA LEU A 68 2.14 13.06 -9.66
C LEU A 68 1.93 14.33 -8.82
N VAL A 69 0.98 14.26 -7.89
CA VAL A 69 0.63 15.41 -7.03
C VAL A 69 1.83 15.81 -6.17
N GLY A 70 2.22 17.09 -6.26
CA GLY A 70 3.27 17.67 -5.42
C GLY A 70 4.71 17.26 -5.76
N GLN A 71 4.94 16.59 -6.90
CA GLN A 71 6.28 16.20 -7.34
C GLN A 71 6.77 17.04 -8.53
N PRO A 72 8.10 17.18 -8.72
CA PRO A 72 8.68 17.67 -9.95
C PRO A 72 8.16 16.86 -11.15
N LYS A 73 8.08 17.48 -12.32
CA LYS A 73 7.62 16.81 -13.55
C LYS A 73 8.63 15.74 -13.95
N LEU A 74 8.37 14.49 -13.56
CA LEU A 74 9.07 13.33 -14.08
C LEU A 74 8.70 13.16 -15.57
N LYS A 75 9.69 12.82 -16.39
CA LYS A 75 9.44 12.46 -17.80
C LYS A 75 8.79 11.07 -17.86
N PRO A 76 7.96 10.77 -18.86
CA PRO A 76 7.50 9.40 -19.09
C PRO A 76 8.70 8.45 -19.20
N GLY A 77 8.64 7.30 -18.53
CA GLY A 77 9.72 6.31 -18.47
C GLY A 77 10.81 6.60 -17.43
N GLU A 78 10.82 7.79 -16.82
CA GLU A 78 11.77 8.11 -15.76
C GLU A 78 11.58 7.19 -14.56
N GLN A 79 12.69 6.68 -14.03
CA GLN A 79 12.73 5.69 -12.96
C GLN A 79 12.81 6.39 -11.61
N PHE A 80 11.98 5.95 -10.66
CA PHE A 80 11.96 6.49 -9.31
C PHE A 80 11.54 5.43 -8.30
N ILE A 81 11.80 5.68 -7.01
CA ILE A 81 11.30 4.85 -5.93
C ILE A 81 9.98 5.43 -5.44
N SER A 82 8.89 4.69 -5.67
CA SER A 82 7.57 5.09 -5.17
C SER A 82 7.38 4.64 -3.73
N SER A 83 7.19 5.59 -2.80
CA SER A 83 6.87 5.26 -1.40
C SER A 83 5.61 4.41 -1.28
N ARG A 84 4.64 4.59 -2.20
CA ARG A 84 3.43 3.74 -2.26
C ARG A 84 3.79 2.29 -2.58
N VAL A 85 4.58 2.05 -3.63
CA VAL A 85 4.99 0.69 -4.04
C VAL A 85 5.83 0.04 -2.96
N PHE A 86 6.78 0.79 -2.40
CA PHE A 86 7.62 0.36 -1.28
C PHE A 86 6.77 -0.10 -0.09
N CYS A 87 5.88 0.76 0.43
CA CYS A 87 5.04 0.42 1.59
C CYS A 87 4.10 -0.76 1.32
N GLN A 88 3.55 -0.87 0.10
CA GLN A 88 2.69 -1.99 -0.28
C GLN A 88 3.46 -3.31 -0.32
N ASN A 89 4.65 -3.31 -0.92
CA ASN A 89 5.49 -4.50 -1.02
C ASN A 89 6.00 -4.92 0.36
N LEU A 90 6.43 -3.97 1.18
CA LEU A 90 6.85 -4.24 2.57
C LEU A 90 5.71 -4.86 3.39
N ARG A 91 4.48 -4.34 3.26
CA ARG A 91 3.31 -4.91 3.94
C ARG A 91 3.05 -6.36 3.51
N ARG A 92 3.11 -6.66 2.20
CA ARG A 92 2.92 -8.02 1.68
C ARG A 92 3.95 -9.00 2.22
N LEU A 93 5.21 -8.58 2.30
CA LEU A 93 6.28 -9.40 2.88
C LEU A 93 6.06 -9.61 4.38
N GLY A 94 5.69 -8.56 5.11
CA GLY A 94 5.35 -8.65 6.54
C GLY A 94 4.19 -9.61 6.81
N ASP A 95 3.13 -9.55 6.00
CA ASP A 95 1.99 -10.47 6.10
C ASP A 95 2.43 -11.92 5.94
N TYR A 96 3.33 -12.21 4.99
CA TYR A 96 3.89 -13.55 4.80
C TYR A 96 4.73 -14.00 6.01
N VAL A 97 5.67 -13.18 6.48
CA VAL A 97 6.55 -13.52 7.63
C VAL A 97 5.71 -13.80 8.87
N MET A 98 4.71 -12.97 9.15
CA MET A 98 3.79 -13.16 10.27
C MET A 98 2.98 -14.45 10.16
N ALA A 99 2.55 -14.82 8.95
CA ALA A 99 1.79 -16.04 8.72
C ALA A 99 2.67 -17.30 8.77
N ALA A 100 3.87 -17.25 8.21
CA ALA A 100 4.84 -18.35 8.24
C ALA A 100 5.24 -18.68 9.69
N HIS A 101 5.60 -17.67 10.48
CA HIS A 101 5.96 -17.85 11.89
C HIS A 101 4.81 -18.41 12.75
N ARG A 102 3.55 -18.12 12.42
CA ARG A 102 2.38 -18.72 13.10
C ARG A 102 2.14 -20.17 12.73
N ASN A 103 2.61 -20.63 11.56
CA ASN A 103 2.41 -21.99 11.07
C ASN A 103 3.51 -22.95 11.57
N GLU A 104 4.63 -22.42 12.05
CA GLU A 104 5.75 -23.18 12.64
C GLU A 104 5.61 -23.40 14.17
N ARG A 105 4.62 -22.76 14.81
CA ARG A 105 4.27 -22.95 16.22
C ARG A 105 3.02 -23.82 16.36
#